data_AF-A0AB39RR83-F1
#
_entry.id   AF-A0AB39RR83-F1
#
_cell.length_a   1.000
_cell.length_b   1.000
_cell.length_c   1.000
_cell.angle_alpha   90.00
_cell.angle_beta   90.00
_cell.angle_gamma   90.00
#
_symmetry.space_group_name_H-M   'P 1'
#
loop_
_entity.id
_entity.type
_entity.pdbx_description
1 polymer ?
#
loop_
_entity_poly.entity_id
_entity_poly.type
_entity_poly.pdbx_seq_one_letter_code
_entity_poly.pdbx_strand_id
1 'polypeptide(L)' 'MRPSARRRGHATAILAAALPIARSLGITQALLTVDETNIASRRVIEANGSRFIDMVGDRRRYRMPAS' A
#
# COMPACT_ATOMS: atom_id res chain seq x y z
N MET A 1 -4.74 9.44 11.24
CA MET A 1 -6.02 9.54 10.49
C MET A 1 -7.11 10.01 11.44
N ARG A 2 -7.81 11.11 11.13
CA ARG A 2 -9.00 11.53 11.91
C ARG A 2 -10.08 10.44 11.82
N PRO A 3 -10.76 10.06 12.93
CA PRO A 3 -11.70 8.93 12.95
C PRO A 3 -12.85 9.01 11.93
N SER A 4 -13.21 10.22 11.51
CA SER A 4 -14.36 10.54 10.66
C SER A 4 -14.21 10.24 9.16
N ALA A 5 -13.02 9.82 8.70
CA ALA A 5 -12.75 9.54 7.28
C ALA A 5 -12.54 8.05 6.96
N ARG A 6 -12.98 7.14 7.83
CA ARG A 6 -12.85 5.69 7.60
C ARG A 6 -13.85 5.19 6.54
N ARG A 7 -13.43 4.18 5.76
CA ARG A 7 -14.25 3.33 4.86
C ARG A 7 -14.80 3.94 3.55
N ARG A 8 -14.24 5.03 3.02
CA ARG A 8 -14.70 5.61 1.73
C ARG A 8 -13.79 5.32 0.52
N GLY A 9 -12.90 4.34 0.60
CA GLY A 9 -11.99 4.01 -0.50
C GLY A 9 -10.91 5.06 -0.79
N HIS A 10 -10.87 6.18 -0.06
CA HIS A 10 -9.88 7.24 -0.26
C HIS A 10 -8.44 6.73 -0.15
N ALA A 11 -8.14 5.87 0.81
CA ALA A 11 -6.80 5.30 0.96
C ALA A 11 -6.39 4.44 -0.24
N THR A 12 -7.33 3.65 -0.78
CA THR A 12 -7.13 2.87 -2.02
C THR A 12 -6.87 3.80 -3.20
N ALA A 13 -7.68 4.83 -3.38
CA ALA A 13 -7.52 5.80 -4.48
C ALA A 13 -6.22 6.61 -4.38
N ILE A 14 -5.84 7.02 -3.16
CA ILE A 14 -4.57 7.73 -2.91
C ILE A 14 -3.38 6.82 -3.25
N LEU A 15 -3.40 5.56 -2.82
CA LEU A 15 -2.32 4.63 -3.13
C LEU A 15 -2.23 4.39 -4.64
N ALA A 16 -3.37 4.16 -5.32
CA ALA A 16 -3.43 4.01 -6.77
C ALA A 16 -2.85 5.24 -7.50
N ALA A 17 -3.22 6.46 -7.06
CA ALA A 17 -2.74 7.69 -7.66
C ALA A 17 -1.25 7.96 -7.40
N ALA A 18 -0.68 7.42 -6.32
CA ALA A 18 0.74 7.57 -6.00
C ALA A 18 1.65 6.70 -6.86
N LEU A 19 1.18 5.55 -7.37
CA LEU A 19 1.98 4.61 -8.16
C LEU A 19 2.50 5.21 -9.49
N PRO A 20 1.70 5.92 -10.30
CA PRO A 20 2.19 6.62 -11.49
C PRO A 20 3.21 7.73 -11.16
N ILE A 21 3.06 8.40 -10.01
CA ILE A 21 4.01 9.41 -9.55
C ILE A 21 5.35 8.76 -9.18
N ALA A 22 5.31 7.62 -8.48
CA ALA A 22 6.53 6.85 -8.20
C ALA A 22 7.22 6.43 -9.51
N ARG A 23 6.44 6.03 -10.52
CA ARG A 23 6.96 5.69 -11.85
C ARG A 23 7.64 6.87 -12.54
N SER A 24 7.05 8.06 -12.50
CA SER A 24 7.66 9.25 -13.10
C SER A 24 8.97 9.67 -12.42
N LEU A 25 9.14 9.27 -11.16
CA LEU A 25 10.39 9.44 -10.40
C LEU A 25 11.42 8.31 -10.65
N GLY A 26 11.15 7.40 -11.59
CA GLY A 26 12.05 6.28 -11.93
C GLY A 26 11.92 5.06 -11.01
N ILE A 27 10.99 5.07 -10.06
CA ILE A 27 10.71 3.90 -9.21
C ILE A 27 9.85 2.96 -10.03
N THR A 28 10.39 1.81 -10.42
CA THR A 28 9.66 0.80 -11.20
C THR A 28 8.93 -0.22 -10.32
N GLN A 29 9.39 -0.36 -9.07
CA GLN A 29 8.93 -1.32 -8.08
C GLN A 29 8.88 -0.64 -6.71
N ALA A 30 7.69 -0.49 -6.13
CA ALA A 30 7.51 0.03 -4.79
C ALA A 30 7.53 -1.10 -3.74
N LEU A 31 8.19 -0.85 -2.61
CA LEU A 31 8.15 -1.71 -1.42
C LEU A 31 7.31 -1.01 -0.35
N LEU A 32 6.20 -1.62 0.04
CA LEU A 32 5.35 -1.15 1.12
C LEU A 32 5.54 -2.04 2.35
N THR A 33 5.66 -1.40 3.50
CA THR A 33 5.78 -2.08 4.79
C THR A 33 4.63 -1.64 5.69
N VAL A 34 3.95 -2.58 6.32
CA VAL A 34 2.80 -2.32 7.18
C VAL A 34 2.81 -3.28 8.37
N ASP A 35 2.40 -2.81 9.54
CA ASP A 35 2.27 -3.69 10.72
C ASP A 35 1.19 -4.76 10.48
N GLU A 36 1.44 -5.98 10.97
CA GLU A 36 0.55 -7.15 10.84
C GLU A 36 -0.87 -6.83 11.32
N THR A 37 -0.97 -6.12 12.44
CA THR A 37 -2.22 -5.78 13.11
C THR A 37 -3.03 -4.72 12.38
N ASN A 38 -2.43 -4.02 11.40
CA ASN A 38 -3.10 -2.96 10.64
C ASN A 38 -3.88 -3.54 9.44
N ILE A 39 -4.96 -4.25 9.75
CA ILE A 39 -5.85 -4.92 8.79
C ILE A 39 -6.40 -3.93 7.73
N ALA A 40 -6.65 -2.68 8.11
CA ALA A 40 -7.19 -1.67 7.20
C ALA A 40 -6.18 -1.32 6.09
N SER A 41 -4.93 -1.04 6.45
CA SER A 41 -3.88 -0.75 5.47
C SER A 41 -3.54 -1.98 4.62
N ARG A 42 -3.52 -3.17 5.22
CA ARG A 42 -3.32 -4.43 4.49
C ARG A 42 -4.33 -4.61 3.36
N ARG A 43 -5.62 -4.43 3.65
CA ARG A 43 -6.69 -4.51 2.65
C ARG A 43 -6.53 -3.48 1.52
N VAL A 44 -6.09 -2.27 1.84
CA VAL A 44 -5.82 -1.22 0.83
C VAL A 44 -4.66 -1.62 -0.09
N ILE A 45 -3.57 -2.13 0.49
CA ILE A 45 -2.37 -2.55 -0.24
C ILE A 45 -2.71 -3.75 -1.14
N GLU A 46 -3.37 -4.78 -0.60
CA GLU A 46 -3.80 -5.97 -1.33
C GLU A 46 -4.78 -5.64 -2.46
N ALA A 47 -5.73 -4.71 -2.24
CA ALA A 47 -6.68 -4.27 -3.27
C ALA A 47 -6.02 -3.51 -4.45
N ASN A 48 -4.82 -2.96 -4.27
CA ASN A 48 -4.07 -2.30 -5.34
C ASN A 48 -3.17 -3.28 -6.13
N GLY A 49 -3.35 -4.60 -5.98
CA GLY A 49 -2.60 -5.60 -6.74
C GLY A 49 -1.20 -5.87 -6.20
N SER A 50 -0.98 -5.59 -4.91
CA SER A 50 0.32 -5.86 -4.28
C SER A 50 0.58 -7.36 -4.14
N ARG A 51 1.85 -7.76 -4.25
CA ARG A 51 2.31 -9.11 -3.94
C ARG A 51 2.97 -9.14 -2.56
N PHE A 52 2.48 -9.97 -1.66
CA PHE A 52 3.16 -10.23 -0.39
C PHE A 52 4.56 -10.83 -0.64
N ILE A 53 5.57 -10.30 0.06
CA ILE A 53 6.95 -10.79 -0.02
C ILE A 53 7.22 -11.69 1.19
N ASP A 54 7.20 -11.09 2.38
CA ASP A 54 7.53 -11.74 3.64
C ASP A 54 7.11 -10.89 4.85
N MET A 55 7.44 -11.38 6.04
CA MET A 55 7.36 -10.60 7.28
C MET A 55 8.75 -10.38 7.88
N VAL A 56 8.96 -9.20 8.43
CA VAL A 56 10.15 -8.84 9.20
C VAL A 56 9.67 -8.33 10.56
N GLY A 57 9.88 -9.13 11.60
CA GLY A 57 9.29 -8.85 12.91
C GLY A 57 7.76 -8.91 12.85
N ASP A 58 7.11 -7.85 13.31
CA ASP A 58 5.65 -7.66 13.29
C ASP A 58 5.16 -6.94 12.03
N ARG A 59 6.02 -6.75 11.02
CA ARG A 59 5.69 -6.02 9.80
C ARG A 59 5.63 -6.91 8.58
N ARG A 60 4.56 -6.78 7.80
CA ARG A 60 4.44 -7.36 6.46
C ARG A 60 5.07 -6.45 5.42
N ARG A 61 5.72 -7.05 4.43
CA ARG A 61 6.26 -6.36 3.25
C ARG A 61 5.56 -6.81 1.99
N TYR A 62 5.23 -5.84 1.14
CA TYR A 62 4.52 -6.04 -0.12
C TYR A 62 5.29 -5.36 -1.26
N ARG A 63 5.34 -6.03 -2.41
CA ARG A 63 5.87 -5.47 -3.66
C ARG A 63 4.75 -5.04 -4.57
N MET A 64 4.91 -3.90 -5.22
CA MET A 64 3.96 -3.40 -6.21
C MET A 64 4.71 -2.85 -7.43
N PRO A 65 4.28 -3.16 -8.66
CA PRO A 65 4.74 -2.42 -9.82
C PRO A 65 4.22 -0.97 -9.73
N ALA A 66 5.09 -0.01 -10.01
CA ALA A 66 4.69 1.36 -10.24
C ALA A 66 4.34 1.48 -11.73
N SER A 67 3.09 1.19 -12.06
CA SER A 67 2.51 1.32 -13.42
C SER A 67 1.88 2.68 -13.62
#